data_AF-A0A6A5KGQ4-F1
#
_entry.id   AF-A0A6A5KGQ4-F1
#
_cell.length_a   1.000
_cell.length_b   1.000
_cell.length_c   1.000
_cell.angle_alpha   90.00
_cell.angle_beta   90.00
_cell.angle_gamma   90.00
#
_symmetry.space_group_name_H-M   'P 1'
#
loop_
_entity.id
_entity.type
_entity.pdbx_description
1 polymer ?
#
loop_
_entity_poly.entity_id
_entity_poly.type
_entity_poly.pdbx_seq_one_letter_code
_entity_poly.pdbx_strand_id
1 'polypeptide(L)'
;MRVAQRRRQGKPSRSSRPQETDDSAVCATIENLDLAATISTTYDVPLEGDKACTRDIAEDIIAGRAIVYWVDGSAGGNDYKDGVLGAGVLWHAGNYEYTRSYQLGRYTGESADAELYALAAALGLAKQEVEKEEEEGVRRLALIRVYTDAKNVLDSIVAWTCLTLGPLISPRTALQSLFECAEWLRDNGVEVELHWVKGHANSDGNELADRSATEAVTAQAEVFARARTSRREMRDEDVPDMFKEIDDDWVDEWLYRANRGYEAPAQAPCPAPSSYTQNPDHSPSLETQYRVPPAPENDADAASPQKTTLITTSAQRITCSPSSNTSILKSVSSANRC
;
A
#
# COMPACT_ATOMS: atom_id res chain seq x y z
N MET A 1 -31.47 39.09 67.27
CA MET A 1 -32.53 38.16 67.72
C MET A 1 -32.27 36.78 67.11
N ARG A 2 -31.98 35.79 67.95
CA ARG A 2 -31.97 34.36 67.59
C ARG A 2 -33.42 33.91 67.37
N VAL A 3 -33.71 33.11 66.34
CA VAL A 3 -34.55 31.90 66.45
C VAL A 3 -34.13 30.94 65.34
N ALA A 4 -34.00 29.68 65.73
CA ALA A 4 -33.52 28.55 64.95
C ALA A 4 -34.67 27.71 64.34
N GLN A 5 -34.29 26.96 63.30
CA GLN A 5 -34.71 25.59 62.95
C GLN A 5 -36.19 25.27 62.66
N ARG A 6 -36.43 24.66 61.49
CA ARG A 6 -36.89 23.26 61.43
C ARG A 6 -36.62 22.58 60.08
N ARG A 7 -36.03 21.38 60.18
CA ARG A 7 -35.79 20.38 59.13
C ARG A 7 -37.11 19.80 58.59
N ARG A 8 -37.15 19.48 57.29
CA ARG A 8 -37.77 18.24 56.78
C ARG A 8 -36.91 17.67 55.65
N GLN A 9 -36.52 16.41 55.81
CA GLN A 9 -35.86 15.58 54.80
C GLN A 9 -36.92 14.95 53.88
N GLY A 10 -36.60 14.82 52.59
CA GLY A 10 -37.33 14.04 51.59
C GLY A 10 -36.38 13.69 50.44
N LYS A 11 -36.29 12.41 50.10
CA LYS A 11 -35.28 11.72 49.28
C LYS A 11 -35.21 12.11 47.79
N PRO A 12 -34.10 11.78 47.10
CA PRO A 12 -33.79 12.21 45.73
C PRO A 12 -34.33 11.26 44.66
N SER A 13 -34.59 11.76 43.45
CA SER A 13 -34.88 10.91 42.29
C SER A 13 -34.27 11.46 41.00
N ARG A 14 -33.56 10.55 40.31
CA ARG A 14 -33.07 10.57 38.92
C ARG A 14 -31.92 11.49 38.57
N SER A 15 -30.74 10.95 38.85
CA SER A 15 -29.49 11.13 38.10
C SER A 15 -29.74 11.03 36.59
N SER A 16 -29.53 12.15 35.90
CA SER A 16 -29.24 12.23 34.48
C SER A 16 -27.94 11.48 34.19
N ARG A 17 -28.02 10.50 33.30
CA ARG A 17 -26.88 9.75 32.74
C ARG A 17 -26.04 10.73 31.90
N PRO A 18 -24.75 10.92 32.16
CA PRO A 18 -23.89 11.65 31.24
C PRO A 18 -23.87 10.92 29.90
N GLN A 19 -24.06 11.64 28.79
CA GLN A 19 -23.67 11.14 27.48
C GLN A 19 -22.17 10.87 27.54
N GLU A 20 -21.78 9.60 27.39
CA GLU A 20 -20.44 9.24 26.95
C GLU A 20 -20.23 9.97 25.62
N THR A 21 -19.43 11.02 25.66
CA THR A 21 -18.83 11.58 24.47
C THR A 21 -17.89 10.52 23.92
N ASP A 22 -18.01 10.32 22.63
CA ASP A 22 -17.29 9.34 21.82
C ASP A 22 -15.79 9.67 21.82
N ASP A 23 -15.07 9.21 22.84
CA ASP A 23 -13.62 9.40 23.00
C ASP A 23 -12.82 8.76 21.83
N SER A 24 -13.46 7.88 21.05
CA SER A 24 -12.89 7.29 19.83
C SER A 24 -12.65 8.32 18.72
N ALA A 25 -13.55 9.30 18.55
CA ALA A 25 -13.44 10.30 17.50
C ALA A 25 -12.34 11.34 17.81
N VAL A 26 -12.09 11.60 19.10
CA VAL A 26 -11.05 12.52 19.57
C VAL A 26 -9.66 11.86 19.54
N CYS A 27 -9.56 10.56 19.87
CA CYS A 27 -8.32 9.81 19.72
C CYS A 27 -7.87 9.72 18.25
N ALA A 28 -8.78 9.41 17.32
CA ALA A 28 -8.46 9.34 15.90
C ALA A 28 -8.06 10.71 15.30
N THR A 29 -8.59 11.82 15.81
CA THR A 29 -8.17 13.16 15.33
C THR A 29 -6.83 13.61 15.90
N ILE A 30 -6.46 13.18 17.11
CA ILE A 30 -5.16 13.50 17.72
C ILE A 30 -4.03 12.67 17.08
N GLU A 31 -4.26 11.38 16.80
CA GLU A 31 -3.26 10.52 16.14
C GLU A 31 -2.98 10.97 14.68
N ASN A 32 -4.02 11.41 13.95
CA ASN A 32 -3.86 11.93 12.59
C ASN A 32 -3.17 13.31 12.53
N LEU A 33 -3.29 14.13 13.58
CA LEU A 33 -2.55 15.41 13.67
C LEU A 33 -1.05 15.19 13.93
N ASP A 34 -0.67 14.14 14.66
CA ASP A 34 0.72 13.84 15.01
C ASP A 34 1.47 13.16 13.85
N LEU A 35 0.75 12.44 12.97
CA LEU A 35 1.33 11.85 11.77
C LEU A 35 1.51 12.89 10.64
N ALA A 36 0.64 13.91 10.59
CA ALA A 36 0.84 15.08 9.73
C ALA A 36 2.02 15.94 10.19
N ALA A 37 2.41 15.86 11.47
CA ALA A 37 3.63 16.47 11.98
C ALA A 37 4.90 15.65 11.63
N THR A 38 4.74 14.36 11.28
CA THR A 38 5.85 13.47 10.90
C THR A 38 6.36 13.72 9.48
N ILE A 39 5.47 14.16 8.58
CA ILE A 39 5.77 14.36 7.16
C ILE A 39 5.57 15.83 6.83
N SER A 40 6.68 16.57 6.76
CA SER A 40 6.68 17.94 6.22
C SER A 40 6.70 17.88 4.70
N THR A 41 5.76 18.59 4.05
CA THR A 41 5.78 18.78 2.60
C THR A 41 6.01 20.22 2.21
N THR A 42 6.98 20.46 1.32
CA THR A 42 7.15 21.77 0.70
C THR A 42 6.95 21.71 -0.81
N TYR A 43 6.40 22.80 -1.34
CA TYR A 43 6.17 23.02 -2.76
C TYR A 43 6.97 24.21 -3.28
N ASP A 44 7.95 24.69 -2.50
CA ASP A 44 8.81 25.80 -2.90
C ASP A 44 9.77 25.27 -3.96
N VAL A 45 9.35 25.42 -5.21
CA VAL A 45 9.98 24.88 -6.40
C VAL A 45 11.36 25.52 -6.59
N PRO A 46 12.46 24.77 -6.47
CA PRO A 46 13.65 25.15 -7.17
C PRO A 46 13.38 24.70 -8.61
N LEU A 47 13.16 25.65 -9.51
CA LEU A 47 13.50 25.44 -10.95
C LEU A 47 15.02 25.19 -11.13
N GLU A 48 15.75 25.30 -10.03
CA GLU A 48 17.17 25.10 -9.83
C GLU A 48 17.45 23.60 -9.59
N GLY A 49 18.63 23.13 -9.97
CA GLY A 49 18.97 21.70 -9.84
C GLY A 49 19.27 21.25 -8.41
N ASP A 50 19.61 19.97 -8.24
CA ASP A 50 19.70 19.28 -6.93
C ASP A 50 20.51 20.01 -5.85
N LYS A 51 21.57 20.72 -6.26
CA LYS A 51 22.40 21.53 -5.35
C LYS A 51 21.63 22.66 -4.67
N ALA A 52 20.65 23.24 -5.34
CA ALA A 52 19.81 24.27 -4.75
C ALA A 52 18.80 23.66 -3.77
N CYS A 53 18.17 22.54 -4.15
CA CYS A 53 17.22 21.81 -3.31
C CYS A 53 17.86 21.35 -2.00
N THR A 54 19.13 20.96 -2.04
CA THR A 54 19.87 20.41 -0.88
C THR A 54 20.73 21.44 -0.16
N ARG A 55 20.72 22.71 -0.57
CA ARG A 55 21.65 23.73 -0.07
C ARG A 55 21.50 23.99 1.43
N ASP A 56 20.27 24.01 1.92
CA ASP A 56 19.94 24.26 3.33
C ASP A 56 20.40 23.13 4.26
N ILE A 57 20.50 21.90 3.74
CA ILE A 57 20.91 20.70 4.50
C ILE A 57 22.29 20.17 4.08
N ALA A 58 23.05 20.91 3.26
CA ALA A 58 24.31 20.44 2.70
C ALA A 58 25.33 20.07 3.78
N GLU A 59 25.40 20.84 4.88
CA GLU A 59 26.28 20.55 6.00
C GLU A 59 25.86 19.28 6.76
N ASP A 60 24.56 19.02 6.87
CA ASP A 60 24.03 17.80 7.50
C ASP A 60 24.30 16.56 6.64
N ILE A 61 24.18 16.67 5.31
CA ILE A 61 24.57 15.61 4.38
C ILE A 61 26.06 15.28 4.53
N ILE A 62 26.93 16.30 4.51
CA ILE A 62 28.38 16.12 4.67
C ILE A 62 28.72 15.50 6.05
N ALA A 63 27.99 15.89 7.09
CA ALA A 63 28.19 15.37 8.43
C ALA A 63 27.57 13.97 8.67
N GLY A 64 26.85 13.42 7.69
CA GLY A 64 26.11 12.16 7.83
C GLY A 64 24.92 12.25 8.78
N ARG A 65 24.37 13.46 8.99
CA ARG A 65 23.15 13.71 9.77
C ARG A 65 21.89 13.75 8.92
N ALA A 66 22.03 13.86 7.60
CA ALA A 66 20.93 13.82 6.65
C ALA A 66 21.22 12.87 5.49
N ILE A 67 20.19 12.16 5.01
CA ILE A 67 20.22 11.41 3.75
C ILE A 67 19.13 11.96 2.83
N VAL A 68 19.48 12.11 1.56
CA VAL A 68 18.57 12.59 0.51
C VAL A 68 18.27 11.46 -0.47
N TYR A 69 16.98 11.26 -0.74
CA TYR A 69 16.45 10.34 -1.71
C TYR A 69 15.75 11.09 -2.85
N TRP A 70 15.85 10.57 -4.07
CA TRP A 70 14.99 10.91 -5.20
C TRP A 70 14.24 9.65 -5.61
N VAL A 71 12.95 9.77 -5.88
CA VAL A 71 12.09 8.64 -6.19
C VAL A 71 11.18 8.92 -7.37
N ASP A 72 10.87 7.88 -8.13
CA ASP A 72 10.01 7.95 -9.30
C ASP A 72 9.29 6.61 -9.55
N GLY A 73 8.08 6.65 -10.10
CA GLY A 73 7.23 5.53 -10.45
C GLY A 73 6.88 5.49 -11.95
N SER A 74 7.32 4.44 -12.64
CA SER A 74 7.07 4.26 -14.06
C SER A 74 5.96 3.25 -14.35
N ALA A 75 5.12 3.55 -15.34
CA ALA A 75 4.13 2.65 -15.89
C ALA A 75 4.33 2.45 -17.40
N GLY A 76 4.46 1.21 -17.82
CA GLY A 76 4.56 0.84 -19.23
C GLY A 76 3.20 0.89 -19.92
N GLY A 77 3.11 1.66 -21.01
CA GLY A 77 1.85 1.90 -21.72
C GLY A 77 1.68 1.18 -23.06
N ASN A 78 2.72 0.53 -23.60
CA ASN A 78 2.71 0.03 -25.00
C ASN A 78 3.24 -1.40 -25.13
N ASP A 79 2.69 -2.13 -26.10
CA ASP A 79 3.12 -3.47 -26.52
C ASP A 79 3.29 -4.45 -25.35
N TYR A 80 4.50 -4.98 -25.18
CA TYR A 80 4.87 -5.91 -24.13
C TYR A 80 5.10 -5.23 -22.77
N LYS A 81 5.15 -3.89 -22.73
CA LYS A 81 5.24 -3.10 -21.50
C LYS A 81 3.87 -2.75 -20.92
N ASP A 82 2.78 -2.97 -21.66
CA ASP A 82 1.43 -2.60 -21.24
C ASP A 82 1.09 -3.17 -19.85
N GLY A 83 0.73 -2.27 -18.93
CA GLY A 83 0.37 -2.56 -17.54
C GLY A 83 1.54 -2.93 -16.63
N VAL A 84 2.79 -2.91 -17.11
CA VAL A 84 3.97 -3.23 -16.29
C VAL A 84 4.35 -2.00 -15.46
N LEU A 85 4.53 -2.18 -14.16
CA LEU A 85 4.94 -1.10 -13.25
C LEU A 85 6.38 -1.28 -12.77
N GLY A 86 7.04 -0.17 -12.49
CA GLY A 86 8.38 -0.12 -11.91
C GLY A 86 8.56 1.10 -11.02
N ALA A 87 9.44 1.00 -10.04
CA ALA A 87 9.83 2.13 -9.20
C ALA A 87 11.35 2.26 -9.13
N GLY A 88 11.83 3.48 -9.00
CA GLY A 88 13.24 3.83 -8.89
C GLY A 88 13.49 4.64 -7.63
N VAL A 89 14.59 4.34 -6.95
CA VAL A 89 15.08 5.13 -5.80
C VAL A 89 16.56 5.41 -5.99
N LEU A 90 16.93 6.67 -5.95
CA LEU A 90 18.30 7.16 -5.92
C LEU A 90 18.57 7.79 -4.56
N TRP A 91 19.75 7.60 -3.99
CA TRP A 91 20.16 8.34 -2.79
C TRP A 91 21.66 8.52 -2.69
N HIS A 92 22.06 9.48 -1.87
CA HIS A 92 23.46 9.70 -1.51
C HIS A 92 23.70 9.31 -0.06
N ALA A 93 24.71 8.49 0.19
CA ALA A 93 25.25 8.27 1.53
C ALA A 93 26.75 8.63 1.53
N GLY A 94 27.07 9.79 2.11
CA GLY A 94 28.41 10.38 2.04
C GLY A 94 28.78 10.76 0.60
N ASN A 95 29.88 10.21 0.09
CA ASN A 95 30.38 10.49 -1.27
C ASN A 95 29.90 9.47 -2.31
N TYR A 96 29.03 8.55 -1.93
CA TYR A 96 28.56 7.48 -2.80
C TYR A 96 27.11 7.73 -3.22
N GLU A 97 26.87 7.52 -4.50
CA GLU A 97 25.54 7.48 -5.10
C GLU A 97 25.10 6.03 -5.22
N TYR A 98 23.85 5.78 -4.82
CA TYR A 98 23.23 4.46 -4.85
C TYR A 98 21.92 4.56 -5.61
N THR A 99 21.62 3.52 -6.37
CA THR A 99 20.37 3.39 -7.12
C THR A 99 19.75 2.03 -6.86
N ARG A 100 18.43 1.97 -6.78
CA ARG A 100 17.68 0.73 -6.67
C ARG A 100 16.42 0.79 -7.53
N SER A 101 16.23 -0.24 -8.34
CA SER A 101 15.04 -0.45 -9.15
C SER A 101 14.17 -1.55 -8.53
N TYR A 102 12.86 -1.38 -8.64
CA TYR A 102 11.86 -2.31 -8.11
C TYR A 102 10.91 -2.74 -9.21
N GLN A 103 10.77 -4.05 -9.35
CA GLN A 103 9.87 -4.68 -10.30
C GLN A 103 8.50 -4.87 -9.65
N LEU A 104 7.48 -4.14 -10.12
CA LEU A 104 6.19 -4.04 -9.44
C LEU A 104 5.07 -4.87 -10.09
N GLY A 105 5.43 -5.77 -11.01
CA GLY A 105 4.50 -6.67 -11.68
C GLY A 105 3.73 -6.01 -12.82
N ARG A 106 2.76 -6.78 -13.37
CA ARG A 106 1.93 -6.37 -14.50
C ARG A 106 0.46 -6.38 -14.08
N TYR A 107 -0.26 -5.29 -14.35
CA TYR A 107 -1.65 -5.05 -13.95
C TYR A 107 -1.88 -5.13 -12.43
N THR A 108 -0.89 -4.71 -11.65
CA THR A 108 -0.92 -4.68 -10.18
C THR A 108 -1.37 -3.32 -9.63
N GLY A 109 -1.51 -2.31 -10.48
CA GLY A 109 -1.90 -0.94 -10.14
C GLY A 109 -1.73 0.01 -11.33
N GLU A 110 -1.63 1.31 -11.04
CA GLU A 110 -1.37 2.38 -12.00
C GLU A 110 -0.07 3.13 -11.68
N SER A 111 0.27 4.15 -12.49
CA SER A 111 1.45 5.00 -12.25
C SER A 111 1.46 5.59 -10.84
N ALA A 112 0.32 6.09 -10.32
CA ALA A 112 0.25 6.60 -8.95
C ALA A 112 0.58 5.54 -7.88
N ASP A 113 0.25 4.26 -8.12
CA ASP A 113 0.63 3.17 -7.23
C ASP A 113 2.15 2.95 -7.25
N ALA A 114 2.78 3.03 -8.42
CA ALA A 114 4.23 2.92 -8.56
C ALA A 114 4.96 4.08 -7.85
N GLU A 115 4.46 5.31 -7.99
CA GLU A 115 4.98 6.49 -7.29
C GLU A 115 4.92 6.33 -5.77
N LEU A 116 3.76 5.90 -5.26
CA LEU A 116 3.58 5.65 -3.83
C LEU A 116 4.52 4.54 -3.33
N TYR A 117 4.72 3.50 -4.13
CA TYR A 117 5.69 2.46 -3.82
C TYR A 117 7.12 3.02 -3.74
N ALA A 118 7.51 3.90 -4.66
CA ALA A 118 8.84 4.50 -4.68
C ALA A 118 9.10 5.31 -3.39
N LEU A 119 8.11 6.10 -2.94
CA LEU A 119 8.15 6.78 -1.65
C LEU A 119 8.30 5.81 -0.47
N ALA A 120 7.46 4.78 -0.42
CA ALA A 120 7.51 3.76 0.65
C ALA A 120 8.86 3.03 0.68
N ALA A 121 9.42 2.72 -0.50
CA ALA A 121 10.70 2.07 -0.64
C ALA A 121 11.86 2.96 -0.16
N ALA A 122 11.82 4.27 -0.40
CA ALA A 122 12.81 5.20 0.13
C ALA A 122 12.77 5.25 1.67
N LEU A 123 11.59 5.32 2.28
CA LEU A 123 11.49 5.28 3.75
C LEU A 123 11.92 3.93 4.33
N GLY A 124 11.63 2.83 3.64
CA GLY A 124 12.13 1.50 4.02
C GLY A 124 13.66 1.40 3.97
N LEU A 125 14.30 2.00 2.96
CA LEU A 125 15.76 2.11 2.87
C LEU A 125 16.33 3.01 3.97
N ALA A 126 15.69 4.15 4.25
CA ALA A 126 16.08 5.04 5.33
C ALA A 126 16.03 4.36 6.69
N LYS A 127 14.96 3.61 6.96
CA LYS A 127 14.84 2.78 8.16
C LYS A 127 16.01 1.80 8.29
N GLN A 128 16.39 1.10 7.22
CA GLN A 128 17.53 0.17 7.23
C GLN A 128 18.85 0.87 7.57
N GLU A 129 19.07 2.11 7.11
CA GLU A 129 20.28 2.86 7.46
C GLU A 129 20.29 3.29 8.93
N VAL A 130 19.14 3.66 9.51
CA VAL A 130 19.02 3.97 10.95
C VAL A 130 19.28 2.72 11.79
N GLU A 131 18.68 1.59 11.42
CA GLU A 131 18.90 0.29 12.09
C GLU A 131 20.38 -0.10 12.06
N LYS A 132 21.05 0.11 10.92
CA LYS A 132 22.49 -0.14 10.78
C LYS A 132 23.34 0.80 11.64
N GLU A 133 23.02 2.10 11.72
CA GLU A 133 23.74 2.99 12.64
C GLU A 133 23.60 2.50 14.10
N GLU A 134 22.39 2.10 14.51
CA GLU A 134 22.13 1.56 15.85
C GLU A 134 22.95 0.30 16.13
N GLU A 135 23.03 -0.63 15.19
CA GLU A 135 23.87 -1.84 15.29
C GLU A 135 25.37 -1.49 15.42
N GLU A 136 25.82 -0.45 14.72
CA GLU A 136 27.19 0.06 14.79
C GLU A 136 27.46 0.87 16.09
N GLY A 137 26.44 1.11 16.91
CA GLY A 137 26.51 1.91 18.14
C GLY A 137 26.68 3.40 17.87
N VAL A 138 26.26 3.85 16.70
CA VAL A 138 26.30 5.24 16.25
C VAL A 138 24.87 5.75 16.08
N ARG A 139 24.60 7.03 16.31
CA ARG A 139 23.28 7.62 16.07
C ARG A 139 23.45 9.05 15.62
N ARG A 140 23.68 9.24 14.32
CA ARG A 140 23.97 10.53 13.70
C ARG A 140 22.82 10.99 12.83
N LEU A 141 22.13 10.06 12.16
CA LEU A 141 21.06 10.39 11.25
C LEU A 141 19.91 11.03 12.01
N ALA A 142 19.52 12.23 11.57
CA ALA A 142 18.48 13.04 12.17
C ALA A 142 17.42 13.48 11.15
N LEU A 143 17.74 13.44 9.85
CA LEU A 143 16.85 13.90 8.79
C LEU A 143 16.88 12.98 7.56
N ILE A 144 15.71 12.66 7.05
CA ILE A 144 15.49 12.01 5.76
C ILE A 144 14.71 12.99 4.88
N ARG A 145 15.27 13.35 3.74
CA ARG A 145 14.58 14.16 2.73
C ARG A 145 14.34 13.34 1.47
N VAL A 146 13.09 13.24 1.03
CA VAL A 146 12.72 12.51 -0.18
C VAL A 146 12.13 13.48 -1.21
N TYR A 147 12.66 13.46 -2.43
CA TYR A 147 12.15 14.22 -3.56
C TYR A 147 11.37 13.32 -4.51
N THR A 148 10.20 13.78 -4.94
CA THR A 148 9.35 13.12 -5.95
C THR A 148 8.65 14.15 -6.81
N ASP A 149 8.34 13.83 -8.06
CA ASP A 149 7.51 14.66 -8.92
C ASP A 149 6.00 14.31 -8.89
N ALA A 150 5.63 13.28 -8.13
CA ALA A 150 4.26 12.80 -7.92
C ALA A 150 3.43 13.73 -7.02
N LYS A 151 3.20 14.97 -7.49
CA LYS A 151 2.50 16.02 -6.73
C LYS A 151 1.13 15.55 -6.22
N ASN A 152 0.38 14.85 -7.05
CA ASN A 152 -0.94 14.34 -6.72
C ASN A 152 -0.89 13.32 -5.56
N VAL A 153 0.12 12.45 -5.53
CA VAL A 153 0.33 11.50 -4.44
C VAL A 153 0.65 12.24 -3.16
N LEU A 154 1.60 13.19 -3.19
CA LEU A 154 1.93 14.02 -2.03
C LEU A 154 0.73 14.81 -1.50
N ASP A 155 0.01 15.52 -2.38
CA ASP A 155 -1.19 16.29 -2.01
C ASP A 155 -2.22 15.39 -1.29
N SER A 156 -2.41 14.17 -1.79
CA SER A 156 -3.37 13.22 -1.21
C SER A 156 -2.93 12.65 0.14
N ILE A 157 -1.62 12.44 0.35
CA ILE A 157 -1.06 12.01 1.64
C ILE A 157 -1.27 13.12 2.68
N VAL A 158 -0.88 14.35 2.35
CA VAL A 158 -1.01 15.51 3.26
C VAL A 158 -2.46 15.80 3.61
N ALA A 159 -3.36 15.65 2.64
CA ALA A 159 -4.79 15.89 2.84
C ALA A 159 -5.52 14.73 3.54
N TRP A 160 -4.84 13.61 3.84
CA TRP A 160 -5.46 12.38 4.37
C TRP A 160 -6.56 11.81 3.45
N THR A 161 -6.41 12.01 2.14
CA THR A 161 -7.36 11.55 1.11
C THR A 161 -6.73 10.55 0.15
N CYS A 162 -5.54 10.03 0.46
CA CYS A 162 -4.87 9.05 -0.39
C CYS A 162 -5.66 7.74 -0.39
N LEU A 163 -6.23 7.39 -1.55
CA LEU A 163 -6.91 6.11 -1.80
C LEU A 163 -6.01 5.13 -2.56
N THR A 164 -4.84 5.58 -2.99
CA THR A 164 -3.84 4.74 -3.66
C THR A 164 -3.23 3.80 -2.61
N LEU A 165 -3.35 2.49 -2.83
CA LEU A 165 -2.76 1.49 -1.94
C LEU A 165 -1.29 1.22 -2.29
N GLY A 166 -0.91 1.40 -3.54
CA GLY A 166 0.33 0.86 -4.09
C GLY A 166 0.07 -0.43 -4.88
N PRO A 167 1.09 -0.95 -5.59
CA PRO A 167 0.94 -2.14 -6.42
C PRO A 167 0.57 -3.34 -5.54
N LEU A 168 -0.41 -4.13 -5.99
CA LEU A 168 -0.84 -5.36 -5.31
C LEU A 168 0.12 -6.53 -5.59
N ILE A 169 1.32 -6.42 -5.04
CA ILE A 169 2.38 -7.44 -5.10
C ILE A 169 2.68 -8.07 -3.72
N SER A 170 2.02 -7.57 -2.68
CA SER A 170 2.23 -7.95 -1.27
C SER A 170 0.93 -7.72 -0.48
N PRO A 171 0.67 -8.48 0.60
CA PRO A 171 -0.44 -8.24 1.53
C PRO A 171 -0.37 -6.86 2.18
N ARG A 172 0.85 -6.41 2.46
CA ARG A 172 1.11 -5.10 3.05
C ARG A 172 1.18 -4.08 1.93
N THR A 173 0.31 -3.06 1.98
CA THR A 173 0.26 -1.99 0.98
C THR A 173 1.49 -1.09 1.05
N ALA A 174 1.77 -0.38 -0.04
CA ALA A 174 2.79 0.67 -0.04
C ALA A 174 2.37 1.83 0.87
N LEU A 175 1.08 2.18 0.88
CA LEU A 175 0.54 3.22 1.76
C LEU A 175 0.78 2.90 3.24
N GLN A 176 0.47 1.67 3.65
CA GLN A 176 0.72 1.21 5.02
C GLN A 176 2.21 1.23 5.33
N SER A 177 3.04 0.72 4.42
CA SER A 177 4.50 0.68 4.61
C SER A 177 5.09 2.09 4.73
N LEU A 178 4.59 3.05 3.96
CA LEU A 178 5.00 4.45 4.03
C LEU A 178 4.76 5.02 5.44
N PHE A 179 3.53 4.91 5.94
CA PHE A 179 3.19 5.45 7.27
C PHE A 179 3.89 4.72 8.40
N GLU A 180 3.94 3.38 8.38
CA GLU A 180 4.66 2.61 9.40
C GLU A 180 6.15 2.95 9.44
N CYS A 181 6.80 3.15 8.28
CA CYS A 181 8.19 3.57 8.24
C CYS A 181 8.37 5.02 8.73
N ALA A 182 7.47 5.93 8.35
CA ALA A 182 7.51 7.32 8.79
C ALA A 182 7.34 7.43 10.32
N GLU A 183 6.37 6.72 10.90
CA GLU A 183 6.17 6.62 12.34
C GLU A 183 7.40 6.06 13.04
N TRP A 184 7.94 4.95 12.52
CA TRP A 184 9.12 4.32 13.10
C TRP A 184 10.34 5.27 13.08
N LEU A 185 10.54 6.02 11.98
CA LEU A 185 11.63 7.00 11.86
C LEU A 185 11.46 8.13 12.88
N ARG A 186 10.25 8.69 13.00
CA ARG A 186 9.94 9.72 14.01
C ARG A 186 10.20 9.23 15.42
N ASP A 187 9.71 8.03 15.75
CA ASP A 187 9.87 7.45 17.09
C ASP A 187 11.36 7.18 17.41
N ASN A 188 12.20 7.11 16.36
CA ASN A 188 13.66 7.06 16.46
C ASN A 188 14.35 8.43 16.32
N GLY A 189 13.60 9.53 16.44
CA GLY A 189 14.15 10.88 16.45
C GLY A 189 14.70 11.33 15.09
N VAL A 190 14.20 10.71 14.00
CA VAL A 190 14.56 11.05 12.63
C VAL A 190 13.38 11.76 11.99
N GLU A 191 13.60 13.00 11.56
CA GLU A 191 12.62 13.80 10.83
C GLU A 191 12.50 13.32 9.38
N VAL A 192 11.27 13.29 8.86
CA VAL A 192 10.98 12.91 7.48
C VAL A 192 10.36 14.08 6.74
N GLU A 193 10.99 14.47 5.64
CA GLU A 193 10.49 15.51 4.76
C GLU A 193 10.26 14.95 3.35
N LEU A 194 9.07 15.19 2.80
CA LEU A 194 8.73 14.82 1.43
C LEU A 194 8.56 16.09 0.59
N HIS A 195 9.41 16.28 -0.40
CA HIS A 195 9.46 17.51 -1.19
C HIS A 195 9.03 17.22 -2.62
N TRP A 196 8.17 18.09 -3.15
CA TRP A 196 7.83 18.02 -4.56
C TRP A 196 8.92 18.66 -5.42
N VAL A 197 9.37 17.96 -6.45
CA VAL A 197 10.21 18.50 -7.52
C VAL A 197 9.46 18.46 -8.83
N LYS A 198 9.79 19.37 -9.75
CA LYS A 198 9.16 19.35 -11.05
C LYS A 198 9.74 18.21 -11.90
N GLY A 199 8.89 17.31 -12.36
CA GLY A 199 9.25 16.26 -13.33
C GLY A 199 9.86 16.84 -14.60
N HIS A 200 10.89 16.18 -15.13
CA HIS A 200 11.69 16.63 -16.27
C HIS A 200 12.26 18.05 -16.15
N ALA A 201 12.47 18.55 -14.93
CA ALA A 201 13.27 19.74 -14.67
C ALA A 201 14.73 19.35 -14.37
N ASN A 202 15.63 20.33 -14.20
CA ASN A 202 17.08 20.18 -14.04
C ASN A 202 17.55 19.43 -12.76
N SER A 203 16.89 18.35 -12.34
CA SER A 203 17.26 17.50 -11.22
C SER A 203 17.87 16.22 -11.77
N ASP A 204 19.20 16.12 -11.71
CA ASP A 204 19.93 14.92 -12.12
C ASP A 204 19.44 13.70 -11.29
N GLY A 205 19.16 13.93 -10.01
CA GLY A 205 18.62 12.93 -9.09
C GLY A 205 17.27 12.37 -9.53
N ASN A 206 16.34 13.24 -9.92
CA ASN A 206 15.02 12.81 -10.43
C ASN A 206 15.16 12.07 -11.77
N GLU A 207 16.00 12.56 -12.70
CA GLU A 207 16.23 11.88 -13.98
C GLU A 207 16.84 10.47 -13.82
N LEU A 208 17.69 10.28 -12.81
CA LEU A 208 18.25 8.97 -12.49
C LEU A 208 17.22 8.05 -11.83
N ALA A 209 16.34 8.58 -10.98
CA ALA A 209 15.23 7.82 -10.41
C ALA A 209 14.24 7.35 -11.50
N ASP A 210 13.82 8.25 -12.40
CA ASP A 210 12.98 7.95 -13.59
C ASP A 210 13.61 6.83 -14.42
N ARG A 211 14.90 6.98 -14.74
CA ARG A 211 15.65 6.00 -15.52
C ARG A 211 15.63 4.63 -14.82
N SER A 212 15.84 4.60 -13.51
CA SER A 212 15.82 3.35 -12.73
C SER A 212 14.43 2.70 -12.71
N ALA A 213 13.37 3.49 -12.60
CA ALA A 213 11.99 3.00 -12.68
C ALA A 213 11.68 2.43 -14.08
N THR A 214 12.09 3.13 -15.13
CA THR A 214 11.93 2.72 -16.54
C THR A 214 12.74 1.47 -16.88
N GLU A 215 13.93 1.31 -16.31
CA GLU A 215 14.73 0.08 -16.41
C GLU A 215 14.00 -1.10 -15.77
N ALA A 216 13.36 -0.90 -14.61
CA ALA A 216 12.58 -1.93 -13.94
C ALA A 216 11.38 -2.39 -14.79
N VAL A 217 10.66 -1.44 -15.42
CA VAL A 217 9.57 -1.74 -16.36
C VAL A 217 10.12 -2.53 -17.55
N THR A 218 11.21 -2.06 -18.15
CA THR A 218 11.77 -2.68 -19.35
C THR A 218 12.26 -4.11 -19.09
N ALA A 219 12.97 -4.34 -17.98
CA ALA A 219 13.47 -5.65 -17.60
C ALA A 219 12.32 -6.67 -17.40
N GLN A 220 11.23 -6.28 -16.73
CA GLN A 220 10.06 -7.15 -16.55
C GLN A 220 9.33 -7.40 -17.86
N ALA A 221 9.14 -6.35 -18.66
CA ALA A 221 8.45 -6.45 -19.93
C ALA A 221 9.16 -7.42 -20.89
N GLU A 222 10.49 -7.46 -20.88
CA GLU A 222 11.25 -8.46 -21.64
C GLU A 222 10.96 -9.90 -21.19
N VAL A 223 10.80 -10.14 -19.89
CA VAL A 223 10.43 -11.46 -19.37
C VAL A 223 9.05 -11.86 -19.88
N PHE A 224 8.07 -10.96 -19.82
CA PHE A 224 6.72 -11.21 -20.33
C PHE A 224 6.68 -11.45 -21.85
N ALA A 225 7.48 -10.69 -22.60
CA ALA A 225 7.62 -10.85 -24.05
C ALA A 225 8.20 -12.23 -24.41
N ARG A 226 9.26 -12.68 -23.71
CA ARG A 226 9.87 -14.00 -23.91
C ARG A 226 8.92 -15.14 -23.55
N ALA A 227 8.13 -14.97 -22.49
CA ALA A 227 7.12 -15.93 -22.06
C ALA A 227 5.89 -15.99 -22.99
N ARG A 228 5.78 -15.06 -23.96
CA ARG A 228 4.61 -14.93 -24.86
C ARG A 228 3.29 -14.88 -24.09
N THR A 229 3.31 -14.21 -22.94
CA THR A 229 2.13 -14.06 -22.09
C THR A 229 1.15 -13.10 -22.76
N SER A 230 0.09 -13.65 -23.35
CA SER A 230 -1.05 -12.87 -23.83
C SER A 230 -1.94 -12.51 -22.65
N ARG A 231 -2.46 -11.27 -22.64
CA ARG A 231 -3.46 -10.86 -21.65
C ARG A 231 -4.72 -11.73 -21.78
N ARG A 232 -5.25 -12.18 -20.64
CA ARG A 232 -6.53 -12.88 -20.53
C ARG A 232 -7.30 -12.34 -19.32
N GLU A 233 -8.59 -12.63 -19.29
CA GLU A 233 -9.41 -12.45 -18.09
C GLU A 233 -8.84 -13.29 -16.95
N MET A 234 -8.64 -12.64 -15.81
CA MET A 234 -8.28 -13.25 -14.54
C MET A 234 -9.53 -13.55 -13.72
N ARG A 235 -9.53 -14.67 -13.00
CA ARG A 235 -10.65 -15.18 -12.20
C ARG A 235 -10.20 -15.48 -10.78
N ASP A 236 -11.15 -15.80 -9.89
CA ASP A 236 -10.88 -16.13 -8.49
C ASP A 236 -9.79 -17.22 -8.32
N GLU A 237 -9.73 -18.17 -9.26
CA GLU A 237 -8.68 -19.21 -9.31
C GLU A 237 -7.26 -18.64 -9.52
N ASP A 238 -7.14 -17.50 -10.21
CA ASP A 238 -5.89 -16.83 -10.54
C ASP A 238 -5.40 -15.90 -9.43
N VAL A 239 -6.27 -15.55 -8.47
CA VAL A 239 -5.92 -14.66 -7.37
C VAL A 239 -4.84 -15.33 -6.50
N PRO A 240 -3.71 -14.65 -6.22
CA PRO A 240 -2.68 -15.18 -5.35
C PRO A 240 -3.22 -15.54 -3.95
N ASP A 241 -2.78 -16.68 -3.40
CA ASP A 241 -3.25 -17.18 -2.10
C ASP A 241 -3.08 -16.15 -0.98
N MET A 242 -2.01 -15.35 -1.04
CA MET A 242 -1.74 -14.29 -0.07
C MET A 242 -2.85 -13.22 0.03
N PHE A 243 -3.68 -13.03 -1.00
CA PHE A 243 -4.83 -12.11 -0.94
C PHE A 243 -6.10 -12.85 -0.48
N LYS A 244 -6.26 -14.12 -0.87
CA LYS A 244 -7.37 -14.98 -0.40
C LYS A 244 -7.34 -15.21 1.11
N GLU A 245 -6.14 -15.20 1.71
CA GLU A 245 -5.94 -15.38 3.14
C GLU A 245 -6.28 -14.14 3.98
N ILE A 246 -6.45 -12.97 3.37
CA ILE A 246 -6.76 -11.71 4.09
C ILE A 246 -8.27 -11.58 4.26
N ASP A 247 -8.99 -11.29 3.17
CA ASP A 247 -10.44 -11.21 3.10
C ASP A 247 -10.91 -11.13 1.63
N ASP A 248 -12.23 -11.16 1.43
CA ASP A 248 -12.86 -11.10 0.11
C ASP A 248 -12.69 -9.73 -0.58
N ASP A 249 -12.51 -8.63 0.16
CA ASP A 249 -12.33 -7.29 -0.41
C ASP A 249 -10.98 -7.21 -1.16
N TRP A 250 -9.94 -7.88 -0.66
CA TRP A 250 -8.64 -7.97 -1.34
C TRP A 250 -8.67 -8.83 -2.60
N VAL A 251 -9.50 -9.87 -2.62
CA VAL A 251 -9.75 -10.70 -3.80
C VAL A 251 -10.40 -9.84 -4.88
N ASP A 252 -11.46 -9.10 -4.52
CA ASP A 252 -12.18 -8.21 -5.42
C ASP A 252 -11.28 -7.08 -5.96
N GLU A 253 -10.50 -6.44 -5.09
CA GLU A 253 -9.59 -5.35 -5.48
C GLU A 253 -8.47 -5.86 -6.41
N TRP A 254 -7.93 -7.06 -6.17
CA TRP A 254 -6.95 -7.67 -7.08
C TRP A 254 -7.55 -7.99 -8.44
N LEU A 255 -8.74 -8.61 -8.48
CA LEU A 255 -9.43 -8.93 -9.73
C LEU A 255 -9.78 -7.67 -10.52
N TYR A 256 -10.24 -6.62 -9.83
CA TYR A 256 -10.52 -5.33 -10.43
C TYR A 256 -9.29 -4.75 -11.14
N ARG A 257 -8.12 -4.76 -10.50
CA ARG A 257 -6.88 -4.25 -11.12
C ARG A 257 -6.39 -5.12 -12.26
N ALA A 258 -6.34 -6.43 -12.06
CA ALA A 258 -5.83 -7.37 -13.05
C ALA A 258 -6.65 -7.34 -14.35
N ASN A 259 -7.98 -7.14 -14.23
CA ASN A 259 -8.91 -7.09 -15.35
C ASN A 259 -9.19 -5.65 -15.86
N ARG A 260 -8.60 -4.61 -15.27
CA ARG A 260 -8.89 -3.21 -15.64
C ARG A 260 -8.56 -2.93 -17.12
N GLY A 261 -9.55 -2.55 -17.91
CA GLY A 261 -9.36 -2.30 -19.34
C GLY A 261 -9.10 -3.57 -20.17
N TYR A 262 -9.38 -4.76 -19.60
CA TYR A 262 -9.45 -5.98 -20.40
C TYR A 262 -10.75 -5.97 -21.21
N GLU A 263 -10.62 -6.02 -22.53
CA GLU A 263 -11.73 -6.28 -23.44
C GLU A 263 -11.60 -7.70 -23.96
N ALA A 264 -12.64 -8.53 -23.74
CA ALA A 264 -12.65 -9.87 -24.30
C ALA A 264 -12.53 -9.77 -25.83
N PRO A 265 -11.66 -10.58 -26.47
CA PRO A 265 -11.59 -10.60 -27.92
C PRO A 265 -12.99 -10.87 -28.46
N ALA A 266 -13.46 -10.02 -29.37
CA ALA A 266 -14.76 -10.17 -30.00
C ALA A 266 -14.88 -11.63 -30.45
N GLN A 267 -15.88 -12.35 -29.92
CA GLN A 267 -16.14 -13.71 -30.36
C GLN A 267 -16.24 -13.66 -31.88
N ALA A 268 -15.38 -14.42 -32.57
CA ALA A 268 -15.49 -14.56 -34.01
C ALA A 268 -16.96 -14.94 -34.27
N PRO A 269 -17.68 -14.22 -35.15
CA PRO A 269 -19.09 -14.51 -35.40
C PRO A 269 -19.20 -16.00 -35.66
N CYS A 270 -20.07 -16.69 -34.91
CA CYS A 270 -20.30 -18.11 -35.11
C CYS A 270 -20.42 -18.33 -36.62
N PRO A 271 -19.65 -19.28 -37.20
CA PRO A 271 -19.79 -19.58 -38.62
C PRO A 271 -21.28 -19.79 -38.86
N ALA A 272 -21.86 -18.97 -39.74
CA ALA A 272 -23.26 -19.08 -40.08
C ALA A 272 -23.55 -20.55 -40.35
N PRO A 273 -24.65 -21.13 -39.81
CA PRO A 273 -24.95 -22.54 -40.03
C PRO A 273 -24.84 -22.77 -41.53
N SER A 274 -23.88 -23.64 -41.89
CA SER A 274 -23.64 -24.06 -43.27
C SER A 274 -25.01 -24.21 -43.91
N SER A 275 -25.31 -23.34 -44.87
CA SER A 275 -26.55 -23.40 -45.62
C SER A 275 -26.63 -24.82 -46.11
N TYR A 276 -27.53 -25.61 -45.51
CA TYR A 276 -27.85 -26.93 -45.97
C TYR A 276 -28.17 -26.75 -47.44
N THR A 277 -27.26 -27.21 -48.30
CA THR A 277 -27.52 -27.36 -49.72
C THR A 277 -28.71 -28.30 -49.77
N GLN A 278 -29.89 -27.75 -50.00
CA GLN A 278 -31.09 -28.54 -50.27
C GLN A 278 -30.75 -29.40 -51.49
N ASN A 279 -30.50 -30.68 -51.26
CA ASN A 279 -30.58 -31.69 -52.31
C ASN A 279 -32.03 -31.63 -52.84
N PRO A 280 -32.25 -31.32 -54.12
CA PRO A 280 -33.60 -31.20 -54.69
C PRO A 280 -34.23 -32.56 -55.03
N ASP A 281 -33.85 -33.62 -54.35
CA ASP A 281 -34.39 -34.97 -54.57
C ASP A 281 -34.61 -35.65 -53.23
N HIS A 282 -35.75 -35.37 -52.60
CA HIS A 282 -36.55 -36.37 -51.92
C HIS A 282 -37.86 -35.72 -51.49
N SER A 283 -38.93 -36.05 -52.21
CA SER A 283 -40.29 -35.96 -51.67
C SER A 283 -40.47 -37.07 -50.63
N PRO A 284 -41.04 -36.77 -49.45
CA PRO A 284 -41.87 -37.74 -48.78
C PRO A 284 -43.27 -37.18 -48.53
N SER A 285 -44.20 -38.11 -48.69
CA SER A 285 -45.64 -38.03 -48.54
C SER A 285 -46.12 -37.58 -47.16
N LEU A 286 -47.32 -37.01 -47.20
CA LEU A 286 -48.22 -36.63 -46.10
C LEU A 286 -48.51 -37.77 -45.10
N GLU A 287 -49.06 -37.33 -43.95
CA GLU A 287 -49.64 -38.08 -42.83
C GLU A 287 -48.61 -38.56 -41.78
N THR A 288 -48.64 -38.11 -40.53
CA THR A 288 -49.65 -38.52 -39.54
C THR A 288 -49.53 -37.70 -38.23
N GLN A 289 -50.64 -37.08 -37.83
CA GLN A 289 -51.23 -36.91 -36.49
C GLN A 289 -50.40 -36.44 -35.26
N TYR A 290 -50.87 -35.30 -34.74
CA TYR A 290 -51.04 -34.93 -33.32
C TYR A 290 -50.79 -36.00 -32.25
N ARG A 291 -49.94 -35.68 -31.27
CA ARG A 291 -50.21 -35.88 -29.83
C ARG A 291 -49.31 -35.02 -28.95
N VAL A 292 -49.92 -34.11 -28.20
CA VAL A 292 -49.36 -33.46 -27.01
C VAL A 292 -49.55 -34.39 -25.82
N PRO A 293 -48.54 -34.60 -24.96
CA PRO A 293 -48.77 -34.96 -23.57
C PRO A 293 -48.28 -33.86 -22.60
N PRO A 294 -48.79 -33.89 -21.36
CA PRO A 294 -48.95 -32.71 -20.51
C PRO A 294 -47.74 -32.40 -19.63
N ALA A 295 -47.75 -31.18 -19.09
CA ALA A 295 -46.90 -30.75 -17.98
C ALA A 295 -47.17 -31.56 -16.71
N PRO A 296 -46.16 -31.89 -15.91
CA PRO A 296 -46.37 -32.27 -14.52
C PRO A 296 -46.41 -31.04 -13.60
N GLU A 297 -47.49 -31.01 -12.81
CA GLU A 297 -47.77 -30.10 -11.71
C GLU A 297 -46.89 -30.37 -10.48
N ASN A 298 -46.91 -29.38 -9.59
CA ASN A 298 -46.29 -29.30 -8.27
C ASN A 298 -46.61 -30.48 -7.34
N ASP A 299 -45.68 -30.79 -6.44
CA ASP A 299 -45.87 -31.06 -5.00
C ASP A 299 -44.47 -30.96 -4.36
N ALA A 300 -44.15 -29.97 -3.52
CA ALA A 300 -44.55 -29.82 -2.12
C ALA A 300 -44.08 -30.99 -1.24
N ASP A 301 -42.97 -30.79 -0.52
CA ASP A 301 -42.77 -31.12 0.91
C ASP A 301 -41.26 -31.02 1.24
N ALA A 302 -40.86 -30.03 2.04
CA ALA A 302 -40.81 -30.09 3.50
C ALA A 302 -39.56 -30.82 4.04
N ALA A 303 -38.56 -30.04 4.47
CA ALA A 303 -37.77 -30.28 5.70
C ALA A 303 -36.60 -29.29 5.80
N SER A 304 -36.83 -28.18 6.50
CA SER A 304 -35.83 -27.61 7.41
C SER A 304 -35.91 -28.43 8.71
N PRO A 305 -34.84 -28.62 9.51
CA PRO A 305 -34.59 -27.60 10.53
C PRO A 305 -33.14 -27.48 11.10
N GLN A 306 -32.91 -26.34 11.78
CA GLN A 306 -31.97 -26.03 12.89
C GLN A 306 -30.48 -25.89 12.53
N LYS A 307 -29.88 -24.68 12.56
CA LYS A 307 -29.46 -23.89 13.76
C LYS A 307 -28.77 -24.73 14.84
N THR A 308 -27.44 -24.74 14.84
CA THR A 308 -26.64 -24.81 16.06
C THR A 308 -25.57 -23.73 16.03
N THR A 309 -25.81 -22.71 16.83
CA THR A 309 -24.85 -21.71 17.28
C THR A 309 -23.98 -22.34 18.36
N LEU A 310 -22.65 -22.31 18.22
CA LEU A 310 -21.73 -22.44 19.34
C LEU A 310 -20.84 -21.21 19.40
N ILE A 311 -21.26 -20.29 20.25
CA ILE A 311 -20.43 -19.26 20.86
C ILE A 311 -19.61 -19.96 21.94
N THR A 312 -18.29 -19.92 21.84
CA THR A 312 -17.41 -20.11 23.00
C THR A 312 -16.45 -18.94 23.08
N THR A 313 -16.83 -18.00 23.94
CA THR A 313 -15.96 -16.98 24.52
C THR A 313 -15.11 -17.65 25.60
N SER A 314 -13.80 -17.39 25.63
CA SER A 314 -13.00 -17.53 26.85
C SER A 314 -11.88 -16.50 26.85
N ALA A 315 -11.96 -15.66 27.87
CA ALA A 315 -11.11 -14.52 28.12
C ALA A 315 -9.87 -14.89 28.93
N GLN A 316 -8.81 -14.10 28.70
CA GLN A 316 -7.82 -13.59 29.66
C GLN A 316 -7.04 -14.57 30.57
N ARG A 317 -5.70 -14.47 30.51
CA ARG A 317 -4.93 -13.96 31.67
C ARG A 317 -3.54 -13.44 31.35
N ILE A 318 -3.32 -12.24 31.88
CA ILE A 318 -2.10 -11.49 32.16
C ILE A 318 -1.17 -12.31 33.09
N THR A 319 0.16 -12.22 32.93
CA THR A 319 1.12 -11.66 33.93
C THR A 319 2.60 -12.09 33.75
N CYS A 320 3.45 -11.05 33.72
CA CYS A 320 4.72 -10.88 34.44
C CYS A 320 6.04 -11.52 33.94
N SER A 321 6.95 -10.64 33.49
CA SER A 321 8.39 -10.66 33.83
C SER A 321 8.58 -10.47 35.35
N PRO A 322 9.73 -10.84 35.99
CA PRO A 322 10.89 -9.94 35.95
C PRO A 322 12.30 -10.58 36.10
N SER A 323 13.30 -9.72 35.78
CA SER A 323 14.57 -9.49 36.47
C SER A 323 15.75 -10.49 36.42
N SER A 324 16.83 -9.98 35.83
CA SER A 324 18.17 -9.80 36.43
C SER A 324 19.11 -10.98 36.59
N ASN A 325 20.29 -10.86 35.98
CA ASN A 325 21.53 -11.00 36.73
C ASN A 325 22.66 -10.11 36.20
N THR A 326 23.31 -9.46 37.15
CA THR A 326 24.33 -8.42 37.04
C THR A 326 25.69 -8.99 37.44
N SER A 327 26.76 -8.38 36.91
CA SER A 327 28.13 -8.32 37.46
C SER A 327 29.00 -9.58 37.20
N ILE A 328 30.31 -9.56 36.91
CA ILE A 328 31.43 -8.77 37.46
C ILE A 328 32.64 -8.75 36.49
N LEU A 329 33.21 -7.55 36.33
CA LEU A 329 34.61 -7.10 36.14
C LEU A 329 35.74 -8.10 35.79
N LYS A 330 36.62 -7.66 34.87
CA LYS A 330 38.04 -7.38 35.20
C LYS A 330 38.76 -6.53 34.14
N SER A 331 39.35 -5.44 34.62
CA SER A 331 40.31 -4.56 33.96
C SER A 331 41.64 -5.25 33.68
N VAL A 332 42.29 -4.92 32.57
CA VAL A 332 43.76 -4.76 32.51
C VAL A 332 44.10 -3.57 31.61
N SER A 333 44.64 -2.54 32.25
CA SER A 333 45.42 -1.48 31.63
C SER A 333 46.82 -2.01 31.32
N SER A 334 47.37 -1.70 30.15
CA SER A 334 48.80 -1.44 29.98
C SER A 334 49.03 -0.67 28.68
N ALA A 335 49.48 0.56 28.86
CA ALA A 335 50.04 1.42 27.83
C ALA A 335 51.32 0.81 27.25
N ASN A 336 51.60 1.11 25.97
CA ASN A 336 52.94 1.40 25.48
C ASN A 336 52.82 2.12 24.12
N ARG A 337 53.12 3.42 24.13
CA ARG A 337 53.76 4.12 23.02
C ARG A 337 55.09 4.68 23.55
N CYS A 338 56.01 4.87 22.59
CA CYS A 338 57.38 5.37 22.68
C CYS A 338 57.64 6.50 23.68
#